data_AF-A0A2G9MHY7-F1
#
_entry.id   AF-A0A2G9MHY7-F1
#
_cell.length_a   1.000
_cell.length_b   1.000
_cell.length_c   1.000
_cell.angle_alpha   90.00
_cell.angle_beta   90.00
_cell.angle_gamma   90.00
#
_symmetry.space_group_name_H-M   'P 1'
#
loop_
_entity.id
_entity.type
_entity.pdbx_description
1 polymer ?
#
loop_
_entity_poly.entity_id
_entity_poly.type
_entity_poly.pdbx_seq_one_letter_code
_entity_poly.pdbx_strand_id
1 'polypeptide(L)'
;MEGKVKWFNSRKGFGFIEGEDGQDYFVHHTAVGEGAFLRENDEVTFEAAETDRGKQAQKVVLKGGKSSAPKERKAPKEEPAEEEPDNEEDADSEDF
;
A
#
# COMPACT_ATOMS: atom_id res chain seq x y z
N MET A 1 -2.66 13.30 0.50
CA MET A 1 -3.01 12.46 1.66
C MET A 1 -1.79 12.36 2.56
N GLU A 2 -1.98 12.27 3.87
CA GLU A 2 -0.88 12.04 4.82
C GLU A 2 -0.97 10.63 5.37
N GLY A 3 0.17 10.11 5.81
CA GLY A 3 0.24 8.80 6.44
C GLY A 3 1.60 8.51 7.02
N LYS A 4 1.72 7.30 7.54
CA LYS A 4 2.92 6.80 8.20
C LYS A 4 3.42 5.56 7.50
N VAL A 5 4.72 5.49 7.23
CA VAL A 5 5.31 4.29 6.63
C VAL A 5 5.19 3.13 7.62
N LYS A 6 4.39 2.13 7.28
CA LYS A 6 4.17 0.93 8.09
C LYS A 6 5.36 0.01 8.02
N TRP A 7 5.90 -0.17 6.81
CA TRP A 7 7.17 -0.84 6.56
C TRP A 7 7.64 -0.52 5.14
N PHE A 8 8.95 -0.55 4.92
CA PHE A 8 9.53 -0.40 3.60
C PHE A 8 10.76 -1.30 3.46
N ASN A 9 10.83 -2.06 2.37
CA ASN A 9 11.96 -2.91 2.07
C ASN A 9 12.83 -2.27 0.98
N SER A 10 13.87 -1.55 1.40
CA SER A 10 14.79 -0.89 0.46
C SER A 10 15.57 -1.85 -0.44
N ARG A 11 15.69 -3.14 -0.08
CA ARG A 11 16.31 -4.14 -0.96
C ARG A 11 15.39 -4.56 -2.09
N LYS A 12 14.09 -4.71 -1.80
CA LYS A 12 13.08 -5.08 -2.82
C LYS A 12 12.51 -3.86 -3.55
N GLY A 13 12.62 -2.66 -2.97
CA GLY A 13 12.13 -1.42 -3.56
C GLY A 13 10.64 -1.17 -3.38
N PHE A 14 9.98 -1.80 -2.40
CA PHE A 14 8.55 -1.58 -2.12
C PHE A 14 8.21 -1.66 -0.63
N GLY A 15 7.04 -1.15 -0.27
CA GLY A 15 6.51 -1.16 1.08
C GLY A 15 5.05 -0.73 1.15
N PHE A 16 4.60 -0.37 2.36
CA PHE A 16 3.25 0.11 2.61
C PHE A 16 3.25 1.33 3.53
N ILE A 17 2.32 2.24 3.26
CA ILE A 17 2.06 3.45 4.03
C ILE A 17 0.64 3.32 4.59
N GLU A 18 0.50 3.48 5.90
CA GLU A 18 -0.79 3.57 6.57
C GLU A 18 -1.29 5.01 6.48
N GLY A 19 -2.39 5.22 5.75
CA GLY A 19 -3.03 6.54 5.64
C GLY A 19 -3.74 6.94 6.94
N GLU A 20 -4.00 8.25 7.12
CA GLU A 20 -4.78 8.75 8.27
C GLU A 20 -6.23 8.22 8.31
N ASP A 21 -6.74 7.78 7.16
CA ASP A 21 -8.01 7.08 6.94
C ASP A 21 -7.99 5.60 7.38
N GLY A 22 -6.85 5.10 7.85
CA GLY A 22 -6.67 3.73 8.37
C GLY A 22 -6.54 2.66 7.29
N GLN A 23 -6.34 3.06 6.03
CA GLN A 23 -6.12 2.13 4.90
C GLN A 23 -4.64 2.02 4.57
N ASP A 24 -4.24 0.86 4.09
CA ASP A 24 -2.87 0.60 3.65
C ASP A 24 -2.71 0.93 2.17
N TYR A 25 -1.71 1.75 1.85
CA TYR A 25 -1.37 2.18 0.51
C TYR A 25 -0.04 1.56 0.10
N PHE A 26 -0.03 0.83 -1.01
CA PHE A 26 1.18 0.26 -1.58
C PHE A 26 2.11 1.36 -2.09
N VAL A 27 3.40 1.29 -1.78
CA VAL A 27 4.41 2.24 -2.28
C VAL A 27 5.56 1.52 -2.97
N HIS A 28 5.93 2.01 -4.15
CA HIS A 28 7.10 1.55 -4.89
C HIS A 28 8.20 2.62 -4.88
N HIS A 29 9.46 2.22 -4.97
CA HIS A 29 10.60 3.15 -4.95
C HIS A 29 10.54 4.19 -6.09
N THR A 30 9.84 3.87 -7.18
CA THR A 30 9.63 4.80 -8.31
C THR A 30 8.68 5.94 -7.98
N ALA A 31 7.81 5.77 -6.99
CA ALA A 31 6.91 6.81 -6.50
C ALA A 31 7.57 7.73 -5.47
N VAL A 32 8.74 7.34 -4.97
CA VAL A 32 9.54 8.10 -4.01
C VAL A 32 10.52 8.98 -4.77
N GLY A 33 10.63 10.26 -4.40
CA GLY A 33 11.54 11.20 -5.05
C GLY A 33 13.00 10.73 -5.03
N GLU A 34 13.78 11.05 -6.06
CA GLU A 34 15.19 10.68 -6.15
C GLU A 34 15.97 11.13 -4.91
N GLY A 35 16.68 10.18 -4.28
CA GLY A 35 17.47 10.42 -3.07
C GLY A 35 16.68 10.40 -1.75
N ALA A 36 15.36 10.24 -1.77
CA ALA A 36 14.56 10.03 -0.57
C ALA A 36 14.44 8.53 -0.23
N PHE A 37 14.54 8.20 1.06
CA PHE A 37 14.41 6.84 1.58
C PHE A 37 13.33 6.80 2.64
N LEU A 38 12.36 5.90 2.46
CA LEU A 38 11.32 5.65 3.44
C LEU A 38 11.84 4.73 4.53
N ARG A 39 11.62 5.11 5.80
CA ARG A 39 11.89 4.26 6.96
C ARG A 39 10.59 3.94 7.67
N GLU A 40 10.59 2.83 8.39
CA GLU A 40 9.48 2.49 9.27
C GLU A 40 9.18 3.65 10.24
N ASN A 41 7.90 3.97 10.40
CA ASN A 41 7.39 5.06 11.21
C ASN A 41 7.63 6.49 10.68
N ASP A 42 8.20 6.67 9.49
CA ASP A 42 8.33 8.00 8.89
C ASP A 42 6.95 8.58 8.52
N GLU A 43 6.74 9.85 8.84
CA GLU A 43 5.58 10.60 8.38
C GLU A 43 5.81 11.06 6.94
N VAL A 44 4.84 10.78 6.08
CA VAL A 44 4.91 11.02 4.65
C VAL A 44 3.62 11.64 4.14
N THR A 45 3.74 12.39 3.06
CA THR A 45 2.62 12.88 2.27
C THR A 45 2.67 12.23 0.90
N PHE A 46 1.53 11.72 0.43
CA PHE A 46 1.41 11.00 -0.84
C PHE A 46 0.07 11.28 -1.52
N GLU A 47 -0.01 10.99 -2.81
CA GLU A 47 -1.24 10.98 -3.59
C GLU A 47 -1.78 9.54 -3.65
N ALA A 48 -2.98 9.30 -3.13
CA ALA A 48 -3.64 8.00 -3.25
C ALA A 48 -4.18 7.84 -4.67
N ALA A 49 -3.91 6.69 -5.29
CA ALA A 49 -4.42 6.31 -6.59
C ALA A 49 -4.94 4.87 -6.55
N GLU A 50 -6.10 4.65 -7.15
CA GLU A 50 -6.66 3.31 -7.34
C GLU A 50 -6.06 2.71 -8.62
N THR A 51 -5.55 1.49 -8.52
CA THR A 51 -4.93 0.75 -9.62
C THR A 51 -5.49 -0.67 -9.66
N ASP A 52 -5.20 -1.42 -10.72
CA ASP A 52 -5.56 -2.85 -10.83
C ASP A 52 -4.96 -3.72 -9.70
N ARG A 53 -3.96 -3.20 -8.97
CA ARG A 53 -3.32 -3.85 -7.82
C ARG A 53 -3.79 -3.29 -6.47
N GLY A 54 -4.89 -2.54 -6.46
CA GLY A 54 -5.43 -1.88 -5.29
C GLY A 54 -4.89 -0.45 -5.09
N LYS A 55 -4.95 0.03 -3.84
CA LYS A 55 -4.61 1.41 -3.47
C LYS A 55 -3.09 1.61 -3.46
N GLN A 56 -2.62 2.54 -4.29
CA GLN A 56 -1.21 2.88 -4.43
C GLN A 56 -0.92 4.33 -4.02
N ALA A 57 0.19 4.54 -3.33
CA ALA A 57 0.75 5.84 -3.00
C ALA A 57 1.68 6.32 -4.11
N GLN A 58 1.34 7.46 -4.72
CA GLN A 58 2.14 8.17 -5.73
C GLN A 58 2.71 9.47 -5.17
N LYS A 59 3.77 9.99 -5.80
CA LYS A 59 4.45 11.24 -5.42
C LYS A 59 4.71 11.35 -3.91
N VAL A 60 5.39 10.35 -3.37
CA VAL A 60 5.63 10.26 -1.93
C VAL A 60 6.74 11.22 -1.51
N VAL A 61 6.43 12.06 -0.51
CA VAL A 61 7.34 13.08 0.05
C VAL A 61 7.44 12.88 1.56
N LEU A 62 8.66 12.88 2.10
CA LEU A 62 8.89 12.82 3.54
C LEU A 62 8.45 14.14 4.20
N LYS A 63 7.56 14.06 5.18
CA LYS A 63 7.11 15.21 5.96
C LYS A 63 8.13 15.45 7.07
N GLY A 64 9.30 15.97 6.70
CA GLY A 64 10.40 16.22 7.63
C GLY A 64 10.07 17.33 8.63
N GLY A 65 9.88 17.00 9.91
CA GLY A 65 9.67 18.01 10.94
C GLY A 65 9.66 17.42 12.34
N LYS A 66 10.72 17.71 13.10
CA LYS A 66 10.93 17.43 14.53
C LYS A 66 9.63 17.33 15.34
N SER A 67 9.46 16.21 16.03
CA SER A 67 8.59 16.01 17.20
C SER A 67 7.08 16.03 16.93
N SER A 68 6.44 14.86 16.86
CA SER A 68 5.08 14.66 17.37
C SER A 68 4.80 13.19 17.65
N ALA A 69 4.10 12.96 18.75
CA ALA A 69 4.01 11.70 19.50
C ALA A 69 3.32 10.53 18.76
N PRO A 70 3.60 9.27 19.17
CA PRO A 70 3.05 8.07 18.57
C PRO A 70 1.54 7.98 18.82
N LYS A 71 0.74 8.08 17.75
CA LYS A 71 -0.64 7.59 17.77
C LYS A 71 -0.62 6.11 17.41
N GLU A 72 -0.68 5.30 18.45
CA GLU A 72 -1.08 3.90 18.41
C GLU A 72 -2.44 3.76 17.71
N ARG A 73 -2.49 3.06 16.58
CA ARG A 73 -3.70 2.49 15.93
C ARG A 73 -3.22 1.40 14.97
N LYS A 74 -3.31 0.13 15.36
CA LYS A 74 -4.35 -0.83 14.94
C LYS A 74 -4.41 -1.01 13.41
N ALA A 75 -3.64 -1.97 12.93
CA ALA A 75 -3.83 -2.57 11.61
C ALA A 75 -5.13 -3.41 11.60
N PRO A 76 -6.08 -3.16 10.69
CA PRO A 76 -6.91 -4.21 10.15
C PRO A 76 -6.19 -4.80 8.93
N LYS A 77 -6.14 -6.13 8.94
CA LYS A 77 -5.72 -6.99 7.87
C LYS A 77 -6.86 -7.04 6.85
N GLU A 78 -6.80 -6.27 5.77
CA GLU A 78 -7.67 -6.45 4.59
C GLU A 78 -6.80 -6.64 3.35
N GLU A 79 -6.35 -7.88 3.16
CA GLU A 79 -6.37 -8.48 1.82
C GLU A 79 -7.80 -9.02 1.68
N PRO A 80 -8.59 -8.51 0.73
CA PRO A 80 -8.91 -9.34 -0.43
C PRO A 80 -9.19 -8.51 -1.70
N ALA A 81 -8.43 -8.76 -2.77
CA ALA A 81 -8.84 -8.42 -4.13
C ALA A 81 -8.13 -9.35 -5.12
N GLU A 82 -8.34 -10.66 -4.98
CA GLU A 82 -8.40 -11.53 -6.14
C GLU A 82 -9.89 -11.84 -6.34
N GLU A 83 -10.58 -10.94 -7.04
CA GLU A 83 -11.85 -11.26 -7.68
C GLU A 83 -11.67 -10.92 -9.16
N GLU A 84 -11.36 -11.95 -9.95
CA GLU A 84 -11.80 -11.98 -11.35
C GLU A 84 -12.90 -13.05 -11.39
N PRO A 85 -14.14 -12.67 -11.77
CA PRO A 85 -15.29 -13.54 -11.81
C PRO A 85 -15.30 -14.45 -13.05
N ASP A 86 -16.17 -15.46 -12.99
CA ASP A 86 -16.72 -16.27 -14.08
C ASP A 86 -15.74 -16.91 -15.09
N ASN A 87 -15.58 -18.23 -14.97
CA ASN A 87 -15.85 -19.02 -16.17
C ASN A 87 -16.86 -20.11 -15.82
N GLU A 88 -18.05 -19.85 -16.33
CA GLU A 88 -19.23 -20.69 -16.32
C GLU A 88 -18.95 -22.06 -16.97
N GLU A 89 -19.76 -22.99 -16.50
CA GLU A 89 -20.02 -24.37 -16.87
C GLU A 89 -19.59 -24.82 -18.28
N ASP A 90 -19.00 -26.02 -18.35
CA ASP A 90 -19.52 -27.06 -19.23
C ASP A 90 -19.26 -28.42 -18.58
N ALA A 91 -20.29 -28.91 -17.91
CA ALA A 91 -20.45 -30.30 -17.56
C ALA A 91 -20.95 -31.04 -18.81
N ASP A 92 -20.10 -31.84 -19.44
CA ASP A 92 -20.49 -32.93 -20.33
C ASP A 92 -19.28 -33.85 -20.50
N SER A 93 -19.28 -35.14 -20.25
CA SER A 93 -20.21 -36.10 -19.65
C SER A 93 -19.38 -37.39 -19.45
N GLU A 94 -19.80 -38.26 -18.54
CA GLU A 94 -19.21 -39.60 -18.32
C GLU A 94 -19.08 -40.41 -19.63
N ASP A 95 -17.91 -41.02 -19.88
CA ASP A 95 -17.82 -42.21 -20.76
C ASP A 95 -17.23 -43.39 -19.97
N PHE A 96 -17.93 -44.50 -20.16
CA PHE A 96 -18.03 -45.72 -19.35
C PHE A 96 -16.83 -46.66 -19.50
#